data_AF-A0AAW1JZE2-F1
#
_entry.id   AF-A0AAW1JZE2-F1
#
_cell.length_a   1.000
_cell.length_b   1.000
_cell.length_c   1.000
_cell.angle_alpha   90.00
_cell.angle_beta   90.00
_cell.angle_gamma   90.00
#
_symmetry.space_group_name_H-M   'P 1'
#
loop_
_entity.id
_entity.type
_entity.pdbx_description
1 polymer ?
#
loop_
_entity_poly.entity_id
_entity_poly.type
_entity_poly.pdbx_seq_one_letter_code
_entity_poly.pdbx_strand_id
1 'polypeptide(L)'
;MSVTYSQLVFSHLSSFGHLACKASLKEKKQHNWNIEVLCEDEKRREYAEEIKIQIEKENIEGKSIDESWEHIRASIEESAKKRIGRKRNEARKEWYNENCSERVLAKKKARLKWIKTMRNEDREEYEKIRKDCKKLIRKSKRE
;
A
#
# COMPACT_ATOMS: atom_id res chain seq x y z
N MET A 1 -5.81 56.55 9.99
CA MET A 1 -6.84 55.49 9.88
C MET A 1 -6.27 54.24 10.50
N SER A 2 -6.71 53.94 11.71
CA SER A 2 -6.22 52.89 12.60
C SER A 2 -6.68 51.52 12.10
N VAL A 3 -5.76 50.73 11.57
CA VAL A 3 -6.00 49.30 11.36
C VAL A 3 -6.12 48.67 12.74
N THR A 4 -7.32 48.20 13.08
CA THR A 4 -7.61 47.69 14.41
C THR A 4 -6.78 46.44 14.66
N TYR A 5 -6.15 46.39 15.83
CA TYR A 5 -5.31 45.29 16.32
C TYR A 5 -6.01 43.92 16.21
N SER A 6 -7.35 43.91 16.15
CA SER A 6 -8.19 42.72 15.93
C SER A 6 -8.03 42.06 14.54
N GLN A 7 -7.62 42.78 13.48
CA GLN A 7 -7.43 42.18 12.15
C GLN A 7 -6.14 41.35 12.05
N LEU A 8 -5.09 41.72 12.80
CA LEU A 8 -3.84 40.95 12.84
C LEU A 8 -3.99 39.63 13.59
N VAL A 9 -4.77 39.63 14.68
CA VAL A 9 -4.99 38.45 15.53
C VAL A 9 -5.79 37.34 14.80
N PHE A 10 -6.74 37.71 13.93
CA PHE A 10 -7.53 36.73 13.17
C PHE A 10 -6.72 36.02 12.07
N SER A 11 -5.72 36.67 11.48
CA SER A 11 -4.84 36.05 10.48
C SER A 11 -3.86 35.04 11.10
N HIS A 12 -3.43 35.28 12.35
CA HIS A 12 -2.46 34.42 13.03
C HIS A 12 -3.10 33.17 13.66
N LEU A 13 -4.38 33.25 14.06
CA LEU A 13 -5.12 32.13 14.66
C LEU A 13 -5.64 31.11 13.63
N SER A 14 -5.82 31.49 12.36
CA SER A 14 -6.24 30.56 11.30
C SER A 14 -5.10 29.63 10.83
N SER A 15 -3.84 30.09 10.92
CA SER A 15 -2.67 29.28 10.55
C SER A 15 -2.32 28.22 11.60
N PHE A 16 -2.55 28.50 12.90
CA PHE A 16 -2.22 27.58 13.98
C PHE A 16 -3.24 26.44 14.18
N GLY A 17 -4.52 26.65 13.87
CA GLY A 17 -5.55 25.61 13.98
C GLY A 17 -5.38 24.45 12.99
N HIS A 18 -4.77 24.71 11.83
CA HIS A 18 -4.63 23.70 10.77
C HIS A 18 -3.39 22.80 10.93
N LEU A 19 -2.35 23.26 11.66
CA LEU A 19 -1.17 22.44 11.94
C LEU A 19 -1.34 21.51 13.16
N ALA A 20 -2.19 21.86 14.13
CA ALA A 20 -2.39 21.04 15.32
C ALA A 20 -3.31 19.81 15.07
N CYS A 21 -4.21 19.87 14.08
CA CYS A 21 -5.15 18.78 13.80
C CYS A 21 -4.52 17.58 13.06
N LYS A 22 -3.28 17.70 12.56
CA LYS A 22 -2.56 16.61 11.89
C LYS A 22 -1.72 15.75 12.84
N ALA A 23 -1.67 16.05 14.13
CA ALA A 23 -0.66 15.50 15.04
C ALA A 23 -1.11 14.35 15.98
N SER A 24 -2.39 13.93 16.02
CA SER A 24 -2.83 12.92 17.00
C SER A 24 -3.44 11.62 16.46
N LEU A 25 -3.66 11.47 15.15
CA LEU A 25 -3.99 10.17 14.55
C LEU A 25 -2.72 9.55 13.97
N LYS A 26 -1.81 9.08 14.83
CA LYS A 26 -0.89 8.01 14.41
C LYS A 26 -1.77 6.81 14.08
N GLU A 27 -2.14 6.67 12.82
CA GLU A 27 -2.84 5.49 12.32
C GLU A 27 -2.05 4.27 12.80
N LYS A 28 -2.64 3.49 13.73
CA LYS A 28 -2.05 2.25 14.22
C LYS A 28 -1.82 1.39 12.98
N LYS A 29 -0.56 1.15 12.61
CA LYS A 29 -0.20 0.39 11.40
C LYS A 29 -0.83 -0.99 11.48
N GLN A 30 -1.91 -1.21 10.72
CA GLN A 30 -2.51 -2.54 10.62
C GLN A 30 -1.48 -3.52 10.06
N HIS A 31 -1.33 -4.66 10.74
CA HIS A 31 -0.46 -5.73 10.29
C HIS A 31 -1.23 -6.68 9.39
N ASN A 32 -0.72 -6.91 8.18
CA ASN A 32 -1.22 -8.00 7.34
C ASN A 32 -0.72 -9.32 7.92
N TRP A 33 -1.58 -10.03 8.65
CA TRP A 33 -1.30 -11.37 9.17
C TRP A 33 -1.48 -12.43 8.08
N ASN A 34 -0.70 -13.50 8.14
CA ASN A 34 -0.79 -14.59 7.16
C ASN A 34 -1.92 -15.59 7.51
N ILE A 35 -3.17 -15.20 7.28
CA ILE A 35 -4.36 -15.98 7.66
C ILE A 35 -4.41 -17.37 6.97
N GLU A 36 -3.75 -17.53 5.82
CA GLU A 36 -3.65 -18.80 5.08
C GLU A 36 -3.05 -19.92 5.94
N VAL A 37 -2.18 -19.56 6.88
CA VAL A 37 -1.55 -20.49 7.84
C VAL A 37 -2.59 -21.16 8.75
N LEU A 38 -3.72 -20.50 9.01
CA LEU A 38 -4.80 -21.03 9.85
C LEU A 38 -5.71 -22.02 9.13
N CYS A 39 -5.53 -22.24 7.82
CA CYS A 39 -6.21 -23.32 7.10
C CYS A 39 -5.73 -24.70 7.59
N GLU A 40 -4.48 -24.80 8.05
CA GLU A 40 -3.95 -26.00 8.69
C GLU A 40 -4.54 -26.13 10.11
N ASP A 41 -5.20 -27.27 10.38
CA ASP A 41 -5.89 -27.48 11.66
C ASP A 41 -4.94 -27.51 12.86
N GLU A 42 -3.72 -28.02 12.69
CA GLU A 42 -2.69 -28.04 13.74
C GLU A 42 -2.29 -26.62 14.16
N LYS A 43 -1.92 -25.77 13.20
CA LYS A 43 -1.53 -24.38 13.47
C LYS A 43 -2.68 -23.55 14.04
N ARG A 44 -3.92 -23.86 13.63
CA ARG A 44 -5.12 -23.22 14.22
C ARG A 44 -5.27 -23.57 15.70
N ARG A 45 -5.06 -24.84 16.07
CA ARG A 45 -5.11 -25.28 17.47
C ARG A 45 -4.00 -24.64 18.30
N GLU A 46 -2.77 -24.68 17.80
CA GLU A 46 -1.63 -24.04 18.48
C GLU A 46 -1.86 -22.54 18.72
N TYR A 47 -2.40 -21.83 17.73
CA TYR A 47 -2.72 -20.41 17.86
C TYR A 47 -3.81 -20.16 18.92
N ALA A 48 -4.86 -20.97 18.94
CA ALA A 48 -5.93 -20.86 19.93
C ALA A 48 -5.44 -21.17 21.35
N GLU A 49 -4.58 -22.18 21.51
CA GLU A 49 -3.97 -22.53 22.78
C GLU A 49 -3.04 -21.43 23.29
N GLU A 50 -2.22 -20.85 22.41
CA GLU A 50 -1.33 -19.73 22.77
C GLU A 50 -2.12 -18.51 23.26
N ILE A 51 -3.26 -18.19 22.60
CA ILE A 51 -4.14 -17.10 23.05
C ILE A 51 -4.68 -17.39 24.46
N LYS A 52 -5.20 -18.60 24.69
CA LYS A 52 -5.73 -18.99 26.01
C LYS A 52 -4.67 -18.84 27.09
N ILE A 53 -3.48 -19.37 26.85
CA ILE A 53 -2.35 -19.28 27.78
C ILE A 53 -1.98 -17.82 28.06
N GLN A 54 -1.97 -16.95 27.05
CA GLN A 54 -1.61 -15.54 27.25
C GLN A 54 -2.68 -14.75 27.99
N ILE A 55 -3.96 -15.05 27.77
CA ILE A 55 -5.07 -14.44 28.52
C ILE A 55 -5.08 -14.92 29.97
N GLU A 56 -4.86 -16.21 30.21
CA GLU A 56 -4.82 -16.79 31.57
C GLU A 56 -3.61 -16.35 32.39
N LYS A 57 -2.48 -16.04 31.73
CA LYS A 57 -1.27 -15.54 32.40
C LYS A 57 -1.45 -14.18 33.06
N GLU A 58 -2.34 -13.34 32.54
CA GLU A 58 -2.63 -12.05 33.15
C GLU A 58 -3.97 -12.09 33.87
N ASN A 59 -3.94 -11.94 35.19
CA ASN A 59 -5.17 -11.73 35.95
C ASN A 59 -5.86 -10.44 35.48
N ILE A 60 -7.04 -10.60 34.87
CA ILE A 60 -7.92 -9.50 34.46
C ILE A 60 -8.73 -8.96 35.66
N GLU A 61 -8.77 -9.71 36.75
CA GLU A 61 -9.47 -9.32 37.98
C GLU A 61 -8.95 -7.99 38.52
N GLY A 62 -9.85 -7.00 38.60
CA GLY A 62 -9.55 -5.65 39.10
C GLY A 62 -9.16 -4.62 38.03
N LYS A 63 -9.03 -5.01 36.75
CA LYS A 63 -8.76 -4.07 35.64
C LYS A 63 -10.04 -3.39 35.15
N SER A 64 -9.91 -2.18 34.62
CA SER A 64 -10.99 -1.52 33.89
C SER A 64 -11.40 -2.33 32.65
N ILE A 65 -12.62 -2.13 32.15
CA ILE A 65 -13.08 -2.75 30.90
C ILE A 65 -12.14 -2.40 29.74
N ASP A 66 -11.68 -1.14 29.67
CA ASP A 66 -10.77 -0.69 28.61
C ASP A 66 -9.40 -1.38 28.68
N GLU A 67 -8.85 -1.52 29.89
CA GLU A 67 -7.58 -2.20 30.14
C GLU A 67 -7.67 -3.69 29.80
N SER A 68 -8.82 -4.30 30.10
CA SER A 68 -9.11 -5.69 29.76
C SER A 68 -9.12 -5.91 28.25
N TRP A 69 -9.75 -5.01 27.49
CA TRP A 69 -9.77 -5.05 26.03
C TRP A 69 -8.40 -4.81 25.41
N GLU A 70 -7.62 -3.89 25.98
CA GLU A 70 -6.28 -3.61 25.49
C GLU A 70 -5.35 -4.81 25.73
N HIS A 71 -5.51 -5.50 26.86
CA HIS A 71 -4.79 -6.74 27.14
C HIS A 71 -5.16 -7.85 26.14
N ILE A 72 -6.46 -8.15 25.96
CA ILE A 72 -6.91 -9.18 25.01
C ILE A 72 -6.36 -8.90 23.60
N ARG A 73 -6.39 -7.63 23.19
CA ARG A 73 -5.81 -7.22 21.90
C ARG A 73 -4.32 -7.52 21.83
N ALA A 74 -3.57 -7.18 22.88
CA ALA A 74 -2.14 -7.40 22.93
C ALA A 74 -1.78 -8.89 22.88
N SER A 75 -2.50 -9.76 23.61
CA SER A 75 -2.26 -11.20 23.58
C SER A 75 -2.67 -11.84 22.25
N ILE A 76 -3.71 -11.34 21.58
CA ILE A 76 -3.99 -11.73 20.18
C ILE A 76 -2.84 -11.33 19.25
N GLU A 77 -2.35 -10.09 19.34
CA GLU A 77 -1.25 -9.62 18.48
C GLU A 77 0.05 -10.37 18.71
N GLU A 78 0.40 -10.67 19.97
CA GLU A 78 1.60 -11.42 20.32
C GLU A 78 1.52 -12.88 19.87
N SER A 79 0.39 -13.53 20.11
CA SER A 79 0.12 -14.89 19.61
C SER A 79 0.18 -14.94 18.08
N ALA A 80 -0.36 -13.92 17.40
CA ALA A 80 -0.33 -13.83 15.94
C ALA A 80 1.10 -13.65 15.41
N LYS A 81 1.95 -12.87 16.10
CA LYS A 81 3.38 -12.75 15.76
C LYS A 81 4.11 -14.08 15.88
N LYS A 82 3.84 -14.86 16.92
CA LYS A 82 4.51 -16.13 17.21
C LYS A 82 4.09 -17.26 16.24
N ARG A 83 2.78 -17.42 16.00
CA ARG A 83 2.25 -18.61 15.28
C ARG A 83 1.90 -18.36 13.83
N ILE A 84 1.33 -17.20 13.51
CA ILE A 84 0.83 -16.88 12.16
C ILE A 84 1.89 -16.15 11.34
N GLY A 85 2.60 -15.21 11.98
CA GLY A 85 3.54 -14.32 11.33
C GLY A 85 2.86 -13.32 10.38
N ARG A 86 3.67 -12.40 9.85
CA ARG A 86 3.19 -11.40 8.88
C ARG A 86 3.16 -11.99 7.48
N LYS A 87 2.09 -11.70 6.73
CA LYS A 87 2.07 -11.95 5.29
C LYS A 87 3.15 -11.08 4.65
N ARG A 88 4.13 -11.71 3.99
CA ARG A 88 5.11 -10.96 3.21
C ARG A 88 4.35 -10.25 2.09
N ASN A 89 4.69 -8.99 1.88
CA ASN A 89 4.26 -8.33 0.66
C ASN A 89 4.91 -9.09 -0.49
N GLU A 90 4.11 -9.81 -1.26
CA GLU A 90 4.55 -10.37 -2.52
C GLU A 90 5.11 -9.22 -3.34
N ALA A 91 6.33 -9.40 -3.87
CA ALA A 91 6.86 -8.45 -4.83
C ALA A 91 5.83 -8.33 -5.95
N ARG A 92 5.47 -7.10 -6.31
CA ARG A 92 4.58 -6.88 -7.45
C ARG A 92 5.19 -7.60 -8.64
N LYS A 93 4.38 -8.39 -9.35
CA LYS A 93 4.80 -9.04 -10.59
C LYS A 93 5.45 -7.96 -11.48
N GLU A 94 6.62 -8.28 -12.03
CA GLU A 94 7.29 -7.38 -12.95
C GLU A 94 6.37 -7.18 -14.16
N TRP A 95 5.86 -5.96 -14.32
CA TRP A 95 4.90 -5.65 -15.39
C TRP A 95 5.58 -5.59 -16.76
N TYR A 96 6.91 -5.40 -16.78
CA TYR A 96 7.70 -5.34 -17.99
C TYR A 96 8.12 -6.75 -18.44
N ASN A 97 7.36 -7.31 -19.38
CA ASN A 97 7.59 -8.63 -19.94
C ASN A 97 8.33 -8.56 -21.31
N GLU A 98 8.72 -9.73 -21.82
CA GLU A 98 9.40 -9.87 -23.12
C GLU A 98 8.60 -9.24 -24.27
N ASN A 99 7.27 -9.38 -24.25
CA ASN A 99 6.37 -8.75 -25.23
C ASN A 99 6.44 -7.20 -25.18
N CYS A 100 6.57 -6.59 -23.99
CA CYS A 100 6.83 -5.15 -23.88
C CYS A 100 8.17 -4.78 -24.53
N SER A 101 9.21 -5.60 -24.34
CA SER A 101 10.53 -5.40 -24.93
C SER A 101 10.48 -5.43 -26.47
N GLU A 102 9.88 -6.48 -27.04
CA GLU A 102 9.74 -6.65 -28.48
C GLU A 102 8.99 -5.47 -29.14
N ARG A 103 7.88 -5.03 -28.54
CA ARG A 103 7.11 -3.89 -29.07
C ARG A 103 7.86 -2.58 -28.98
N VAL A 104 8.66 -2.38 -27.93
CA VAL A 104 9.52 -1.19 -27.81
C VAL A 104 10.61 -1.22 -28.89
N LEU A 105 11.22 -2.37 -29.15
CA LEU A 105 12.20 -2.55 -30.23
C LEU A 105 11.58 -2.31 -31.60
N ALA A 106 10.40 -2.86 -31.88
CA ALA A 106 9.67 -2.62 -33.13
C ALA A 106 9.36 -1.13 -33.35
N LYS A 107 8.90 -0.44 -32.29
CA LYS A 107 8.68 1.02 -32.32
C LYS A 107 9.97 1.78 -32.62
N LYS A 108 11.10 1.37 -32.05
CA LYS A 108 12.41 1.98 -32.32
C LYS A 108 12.83 1.78 -33.79
N LYS A 109 12.68 0.56 -34.33
CA LYS A 109 12.97 0.23 -35.73
C LYS A 109 12.11 1.06 -36.69
N ALA A 110 10.80 1.13 -36.47
CA ALA A 110 9.88 1.91 -37.30
C ALA A 110 10.19 3.42 -37.25
N ARG A 111 10.54 3.95 -36.06
CA ARG A 111 10.98 5.34 -35.92
C ARG A 111 12.24 5.63 -36.73
N LEU A 112 13.24 4.75 -36.67
CA LEU A 112 14.48 4.91 -37.43
C LEU A 112 14.23 4.81 -38.94
N LYS A 113 13.36 3.90 -39.37
CA LYS A 113 12.94 3.77 -40.77
C LYS A 113 12.33 5.08 -41.27
N TRP A 114 11.34 5.62 -40.54
CA TRP A 114 10.69 6.88 -40.91
C TRP A 114 11.67 8.06 -40.94
N ILE A 115 12.57 8.18 -39.96
CA ILE A 115 13.60 9.25 -39.97
C ILE A 115 14.51 9.14 -41.19
N LYS A 116 14.84 7.92 -41.63
CA LYS A 116 15.73 7.70 -42.77
C LYS A 116 15.04 7.99 -44.11
N THR A 117 13.78 7.60 -44.27
CA THR A 117 13.07 7.68 -45.56
C THR A 117 12.26 8.96 -45.71
N MET A 118 11.79 9.54 -44.59
CA MET A 118 10.85 10.67 -44.53
C MET A 118 9.57 10.49 -45.35
N ARG A 119 9.20 9.25 -45.68
CA ARG A 119 7.97 8.93 -46.42
C ARG A 119 6.75 8.95 -45.51
N ASN A 120 5.60 9.34 -46.06
CA ASN A 120 4.33 9.35 -45.33
C ASN A 120 3.87 7.94 -44.93
N GLU A 121 4.09 6.93 -45.77
CA GLU A 121 3.77 5.54 -45.47
C GLU A 121 4.51 5.03 -44.22
N ASP A 122 5.80 5.35 -44.09
CA ASP A 122 6.62 4.98 -42.94
C ASP A 122 6.21 5.74 -41.67
N ARG A 123 5.68 6.96 -41.82
CA ARG A 123 5.08 7.73 -40.71
C ARG A 123 3.83 7.04 -40.19
N GLU A 124 2.95 6.59 -41.08
CA GLU A 124 1.72 5.88 -40.72
C GLU A 124 2.03 4.55 -40.04
N GLU A 125 3.00 3.79 -40.57
CA GLU A 125 3.49 2.55 -39.96
C GLU A 125 4.03 2.80 -38.54
N TYR A 126 4.86 3.82 -38.36
CA TYR A 126 5.36 4.21 -37.04
C TYR A 126 4.23 4.58 -36.07
N GLU A 127 3.25 5.37 -36.50
CA GLU A 127 2.17 5.83 -35.63
C GLU A 127 1.25 4.67 -35.20
N LYS A 128 1.02 3.68 -36.09
CA LYS A 128 0.32 2.44 -35.74
C LYS A 128 1.08 1.65 -34.67
N ILE A 129 2.37 1.37 -34.89
CA ILE A 129 3.21 0.62 -33.95
C ILE A 129 3.33 1.36 -32.61
N ARG A 130 3.42 2.69 -32.62
CA ARG A 130 3.47 3.53 -31.42
C ARG A 130 2.18 3.39 -30.59
N LYS A 131 1.01 3.45 -31.23
CA LYS A 131 -0.29 3.28 -30.55
C LYS A 131 -0.42 1.89 -29.94
N ASP A 132 -0.05 0.86 -30.68
CA ASP A 132 -0.09 -0.53 -30.21
C ASP A 132 0.87 -0.78 -29.05
N CYS A 133 2.11 -0.29 -29.13
CA CYS A 133 3.09 -0.35 -28.04
C CYS A 133 2.55 0.34 -26.78
N LYS A 134 1.92 1.51 -26.91
CA LYS A 134 1.33 2.24 -25.77
C LYS A 134 0.15 1.49 -25.16
N LYS A 135 -0.69 0.87 -25.99
CA LYS A 135 -1.84 0.06 -25.55
C LYS A 135 -1.35 -1.15 -24.76
N LEU A 136 -0.35 -1.86 -25.27
CA LEU A 136 0.22 -3.04 -24.63
C LEU A 136 0.85 -2.70 -23.28
N ILE A 137 1.73 -1.71 -23.22
CA ILE A 137 2.37 -1.28 -21.96
C ILE A 137 1.34 -0.89 -20.90
N ARG A 138 0.27 -0.17 -21.29
CA ARG A 138 -0.80 0.18 -20.35
C ARG A 138 -1.58 -1.03 -19.86
N LYS A 139 -1.75 -2.06 -20.71
CA LYS A 139 -2.40 -3.31 -20.31
C LYS A 139 -1.53 -4.05 -19.31
N SER A 140 -0.26 -4.27 -19.62
CA SER A 140 0.68 -4.98 -18.75
C SER A 140 0.94 -4.28 -17.41
N LYS A 141 0.86 -2.94 -17.35
CA LYS A 141 0.91 -2.20 -16.07
C LYS A 141 -0.30 -2.40 -15.16
N ARG A 142 -1.43 -2.86 -15.70
CA ARG A 142 -2.68 -3.08 -14.96
C ARG A 142 -2.88 -4.54 -14.56
N GLU A 143 -2.22 -5.44 -15.28
CA GLU A 143 -2.09 -6.86 -14.95
C GLU A 143 -1.12 -7.06 -13.78
#